data_AF-A0A7C1I262-F1
#
_entry.id   AF-A0A7C1I262-F1
#
_cell.length_a   1.000
_cell.length_b   1.000
_cell.length_c   1.000
_cell.angle_alpha   90.00
_cell.angle_beta   90.00
_cell.angle_gamma   90.00
#
_symmetry.space_group_name_H-M   'P 1'
#
loop_
_entity.id
_entity.type
_entity.pdbx_description
1 polymer ?
#
loop_
_entity_poly.entity_id
_entity_poly.type
_entity_poly.pdbx_seq_one_letter_code
_entity_poly.pdbx_strand_id
1 'polypeptide(L)' 'GEERKASVSRELTKVHEETVRGSLKTLLDHFRENTPRGEIVIVVNGSDRE' A
#
# COMPACT_ATOMS: atom_id res chain seq x y z
N GLY A 1 -11.33 -6.37 7.44
CA GLY A 1 -10.04 -7.03 7.18
C GLY A 1 -9.57 -6.68 5.79
N GLU A 2 -9.95 -7.44 4.78
CA GLU A 2 -9.59 -7.23 3.36
C GLU A 2 -10.01 -5.86 2.81
N GLU A 3 -11.21 -5.40 3.16
CA GLU A 3 -11.75 -4.11 2.72
C GLU A 3 -11.13 -2.89 3.42
N ARG A 4 -10.25 -3.11 4.41
CA ARG A 4 -9.61 -2.02 5.13
C ARG A 4 -8.77 -1.20 4.17
N LYS A 5 -8.99 0.12 4.18
CA LYS A 5 -8.23 1.04 3.34
C LYS A 5 -6.79 1.10 3.82
N ALA A 6 -5.87 1.15 2.86
CA ALA A 6 -4.45 1.37 3.10
C ALA A 6 -3.80 2.11 1.92
N SER A 7 -2.58 2.56 2.14
CA SER A 7 -1.69 3.16 1.14
C SER A 7 -0.34 2.47 1.23
N VAL A 8 0.23 2.10 0.09
CA VAL A 8 1.61 1.60 -0.02
C VAL A 8 2.40 2.61 -0.82
N SER A 9 3.49 3.10 -0.24
CA SER A 9 4.39 4.06 -0.88
C SER A 9 5.79 3.46 -0.98
N ARG A 10 6.50 3.71 -2.09
CA ARG A 10 7.83 3.16 -2.35
C ARG A 10 8.78 4.25 -2.82
N GLU A 11 10.04 4.11 -2.41
CA GLU A 11 11.16 4.96 -2.83
C GLU A 11 10.89 6.47 -2.71
N LEU A 12 10.35 6.92 -1.57
CA LEU A 12 9.95 8.33 -1.30
C LEU A 12 11.05 9.38 -1.51
N THR A 13 12.33 8.98 -1.60
CA THR A 13 13.47 9.88 -1.81
C THR A 13 14.00 9.89 -3.26
N LYS A 14 13.42 9.09 -4.15
CA LYS A 14 13.82 8.99 -5.56
C LYS A 14 12.75 9.62 -6.46
N VAL A 15 13.16 10.09 -7.65
CA VAL A 15 12.28 10.71 -8.66
C VAL A 15 11.12 9.80 -9.10
N HIS A 16 11.24 8.47 -8.88
CA HIS A 16 10.25 7.46 -9.24
C HIS A 16 9.45 6.98 -8.02
N GLU A 17 9.03 7.91 -7.16
CA GLU A 17 8.14 7.56 -6.07
C GLU A 17 6.81 7.01 -6.61
N GLU A 18 6.35 5.93 -6.00
CA GLU A 18 5.07 5.29 -6.34
C GLU A 18 4.22 5.23 -5.09
N THR A 19 2.97 5.69 -5.18
CA THR A 19 1.98 5.55 -4.10
C THR A 19 0.69 4.92 -4.64
N VAL A 20 0.38 3.73 -4.16
CA VAL A 20 -0.83 2.97 -4.51
C VAL A 20 -1.77 2.96 -3.31
N ARG A 21 -3.05 3.28 -3.54
CA ARG A 21 -4.09 3.35 -2.51
C ARG A 21 -5.23 2.41 -2.86
N GLY A 22 -5.79 1.73 -1.86
CA GLY A 22 -6.87 0.78 -2.09
C GLY A 22 -7.32 0.06 -0.82
N SER A 23 -8.14 -0.97 -0.98
CA SER A 23 -8.31 -1.96 0.08
C SER A 23 -7.06 -2.83 0.17
N LEU A 24 -6.83 -3.47 1.32
CA LEU A 24 -5.71 -4.42 1.48
C LEU A 24 -5.74 -5.52 0.41
N LYS A 25 -6.93 -5.95 -0.01
CA LYS A 25 -7.11 -6.92 -1.10
C LYS A 25 -6.57 -6.41 -2.43
N THR A 26 -7.03 -5.25 -2.88
CA THR A 26 -6.59 -4.67 -4.15
C THR A 26 -5.08 -4.40 -4.16
N LEU A 27 -4.53 -3.95 -3.03
CA LEU A 27 -3.09 -3.72 -2.90
C LEU A 27 -2.30 -5.04 -2.96
N LEU A 28 -2.78 -6.09 -2.30
CA LEU A 28 -2.17 -7.41 -2.36
C LEU A 28 -2.14 -7.95 -3.79
N ASP A 29 -3.25 -7.86 -4.50
CA ASP A 29 -3.34 -8.33 -5.88
C ASP A 29 -2.41 -7.52 -6.81
N HIS A 30 -2.38 -6.19 -6.64
CA HIS A 30 -1.48 -5.31 -7.40
C HIS A 30 0.00 -5.66 -7.20
N PHE A 31 0.44 -5.88 -5.96
CA PHE A 31 1.85 -6.17 -5.65
C PHE A 31 2.25 -7.64 -5.84
N ARG A 32 1.29 -8.54 -6.05
CA ARG A 32 1.57 -9.91 -6.54
C ARG A 32 2.01 -9.89 -8.00
N GLU A 33 1.37 -9.06 -8.82
CA GLU A 33 1.73 -8.88 -10.23
C GLU A 33 2.97 -7.97 -10.38
N ASN A 34 3.09 -6.95 -9.53
CA ASN A 34 4.16 -5.96 -9.56
C ASN A 34 4.99 -6.06 -8.27
N THR A 35 5.93 -7.01 -8.22
CA THR A 35 6.71 -7.24 -7.00
C THR A 35 7.44 -5.97 -6.55
N PRO A 36 7.12 -5.43 -5.36
CA PRO A 36 7.76 -4.22 -4.89
C PRO A 36 9.19 -4.50 -4.45
N ARG A 37 10.10 -3.59 -4.79
CA ARG A 37 11.53 -3.58 -4.41
C ARG A 37 11.87 -2.29 -3.67
N GLY A 38 12.92 -2.35 -2.85
CA GLY A 38 13.40 -1.19 -2.08
C GLY A 38 12.63 -0.95 -0.79
N GLU A 39 12.72 0.27 -0.26
CA GLU A 39 12.01 0.67 0.95
C GLU A 39 10.51 0.86 0.68
N ILE A 40 9.70 0.36 1.61
CA ILE A 40 8.24 0.37 1.49
C ILE A 40 7.65 0.95 2.77
N VAL A 41 6.75 1.92 2.60
CA VAL A 41 5.94 2.48 3.68
C VAL A 41 4.49 2.07 3.47
N ILE A 42 3.89 1.45 4.48
CA ILE A 42 2.48 1.04 4.45
C ILE A 42 1.72 1.81 5.53
N VAL A 43 0.72 2.57 5.13
CA VAL A 43 -0.20 3.26 6.03
C VAL A 43 -1.54 2.53 5.99
N VAL A 44 -1.96 2.01 7.12
CA VAL A 44 -3.21 1.23 7.25
C VAL A 44 -4.22 2.07 8.00
N ASN A 45 -5.45 2.17 7.48
CA ASN A 45 -6.52 2.85 8.19
C ASN A 45 -6.78 2.15 9.53
N GLY A 46 -7.10 2.93 10.56
CA GLY A 46 -7.44 2.40 11.88
C GLY A 46 -8.62 1.43 11.82
N SER A 47 -8.83 0.69 12.89
CA SER A 47 -10.14 0.05 13.08
C SER A 47 -11.19 1.15 13.23
N ASP A 48 -12.37 0.94 12.62
CA ASP A 48 -13.54 1.70 13.01
C ASP A 48 -13.72 1.54 14.52
N ARG A 49 -13.78 2.67 15.23
CA ARG A 49 -14.08 2.66 16.66
C ARG A 49 -15.58 2.44 16.80
N GLU A 50 -15.97 1.37 17.48
CA GLU A 50 -17.24 1.35 18.21
C GLU A 50 -17.14 2.25 19.44
#